data_AF-C5T5V7-F1
#
_entry.id   AF-C5T5V7-F1
#
_cell.length_a   1.000
_cell.length_b   1.000
_cell.length_c   1.000
_cell.angle_alpha   90.00
_cell.angle_beta   90.00
_cell.angle_gamma   90.00
#
_symmetry.space_group_name_H-M   'P 1'
#
loop_
_entity.id
_entity.type
_entity.pdbx_description
1 polymer ?
#
loop_
_entity_poly.entity_id
_entity_poly.type
_entity_poly.pdbx_seq_one_letter_code
_entity_poly.pdbx_strand_id
1 'polypeptide(L)'
;PAAPSAAAPGNESEGVSPLAAAASPAPSGNGAGGWEHALESEAQKLLSTGHAEVWDALTRRFESRLIRTALAATHGRRMEAAQRLGIGRNTITRKIQELGLDAPDEG
;
A
#
# COMPACT_ATOMS: atom_id res chain seq x y z
N PRO A 1 -38.18 -55.12 -38.50
CA PRO A 1 -37.89 -53.70 -38.14
C PRO A 1 -36.95 -53.69 -36.93
N ALA A 2 -35.79 -53.05 -37.04
CA ALA A 2 -34.66 -53.18 -36.14
C ALA A 2 -34.38 -51.89 -35.36
N ALA A 3 -34.04 -52.04 -34.08
CA ALA A 3 -33.18 -51.17 -33.26
C ALA A 3 -32.89 -51.92 -31.93
N PRO A 4 -31.88 -51.54 -31.12
CA PRO A 4 -30.47 -51.30 -31.42
C PRO A 4 -29.54 -52.06 -30.42
N SER A 5 -28.22 -52.12 -30.65
CA SER A 5 -27.27 -52.46 -29.57
C SER A 5 -25.96 -51.69 -29.70
N ALA A 6 -25.54 -51.16 -28.56
CA ALA A 6 -24.58 -50.08 -28.36
C ALA A 6 -23.12 -50.54 -28.37
N ALA A 7 -22.24 -49.66 -28.86
CA ALA A 7 -20.79 -49.72 -28.65
C ALA A 7 -20.39 -48.51 -27.80
N ALA A 8 -19.72 -48.76 -26.67
CA ALA A 8 -19.08 -47.74 -25.84
C ALA A 8 -17.57 -48.01 -25.81
N PRO A 9 -16.72 -46.96 -25.88
CA PRO A 9 -15.26 -47.10 -25.90
C PRO A 9 -14.66 -47.22 -24.50
N GLY A 10 -13.44 -47.76 -24.47
CA GLY A 10 -12.66 -48.09 -23.28
C GLY A 10 -12.26 -46.87 -22.45
N ASN A 11 -12.26 -47.08 -21.13
CA ASN A 11 -11.92 -46.10 -20.12
C ASN A 11 -10.47 -46.32 -19.67
N GLU A 12 -9.58 -45.50 -20.21
CA GLU A 12 -8.18 -45.38 -19.78
C GLU A 12 -8.10 -44.83 -18.35
N SER A 13 -7.46 -45.61 -17.47
CA SER A 13 -7.11 -45.24 -16.10
C SER A 13 -5.65 -44.82 -16.05
N GLU A 14 -5.41 -43.53 -15.87
CA GLU A 14 -4.18 -42.96 -15.32
C GLU A 14 -4.67 -41.84 -14.39
N GLY A 15 -4.44 -41.81 -13.08
CA GLY A 15 -3.27 -42.27 -12.35
C GLY A 15 -2.63 -41.03 -11.71
N VAL A 16 -2.85 -40.86 -10.39
CA VAL A 16 -2.04 -40.10 -9.40
C VAL A 16 -1.88 -38.57 -9.63
N SER A 17 -1.91 -37.64 -8.67
CA SER A 17 -1.95 -37.59 -7.20
C SER A 17 -2.33 -36.16 -6.79
N PRO A 18 -2.98 -35.92 -5.64
CA PRO A 18 -3.24 -34.58 -5.13
C PRO A 18 -2.06 -34.13 -4.26
N LEU A 19 -1.17 -33.28 -4.78
CA LEU A 19 -0.18 -32.61 -3.94
C LEU A 19 0.12 -31.21 -4.47
N ALA A 20 -0.57 -30.23 -3.91
CA ALA A 20 0.01 -29.00 -3.39
C ALA A 20 -1.15 -28.13 -2.94
N ALA A 21 -1.52 -28.27 -1.66
CA ALA A 21 -2.20 -27.20 -0.97
C ALA A 21 -1.36 -25.94 -1.15
N ALA A 22 -1.85 -25.01 -1.96
CA ALA A 22 -1.32 -23.67 -2.05
C ALA A 22 -1.51 -23.03 -0.68
N ALA A 23 -0.51 -23.20 0.19
CA ALA A 23 -0.34 -22.39 1.36
C ALA A 23 -0.12 -20.96 0.85
N SER A 24 -1.22 -20.21 0.72
CA SER A 24 -1.16 -18.77 0.61
C SER A 24 -0.24 -18.26 1.71
N PRO A 25 0.79 -17.45 1.40
CA PRO A 25 1.51 -16.76 2.45
C PRO A 25 0.53 -15.79 3.09
N ALA A 26 -0.05 -16.18 4.22
CA ALA A 26 -0.68 -15.24 5.12
C ALA A 26 0.38 -14.18 5.45
N PRO A 27 0.10 -12.87 5.26
CA PRO A 27 1.08 -11.84 5.55
C PRO A 27 1.34 -11.82 7.06
N SER A 28 2.41 -12.50 7.45
CA SER A 28 2.94 -12.49 8.81
C SER A 28 3.96 -11.35 8.91
N GLY A 29 3.65 -10.37 9.77
CA GLY A 29 4.54 -9.26 10.17
C GLY A 29 4.23 -7.94 9.44
N ASN A 30 3.89 -6.82 10.09
CA ASN A 30 4.43 -6.27 11.33
C ASN A 30 3.39 -5.43 12.08
N GLY A 31 3.24 -5.67 13.40
CA GLY A 31 2.48 -4.82 14.32
C GLY A 31 1.00 -5.16 14.36
N ALA A 32 0.47 -5.40 15.55
CA ALA A 32 -0.96 -5.56 15.76
C ALA A 32 -1.66 -4.24 15.39
N GLY A 33 -2.20 -4.19 14.17
CA GLY A 33 -2.81 -3.01 13.55
C GLY A 33 -1.90 -2.39 12.50
N GLY A 34 -2.33 -2.41 11.23
CA GLY A 34 -1.65 -1.73 10.13
C GLY A 34 -1.48 -0.22 10.36
N TRP A 35 -0.91 0.49 9.39
CA TRP A 35 -0.65 1.93 9.51
C TRP A 35 -1.94 2.73 9.80
N GLU A 36 -3.10 2.22 9.37
CA GLU A 36 -4.41 2.78 9.66
C GLU A 36 -4.75 2.74 11.16
N HIS A 37 -4.49 1.61 11.84
CA HIS A 37 -4.68 1.50 13.29
C HIS A 37 -3.69 2.38 14.07
N ALA A 38 -2.45 2.49 13.59
CA ALA A 38 -1.47 3.39 14.20
C ALA A 38 -1.90 4.87 14.06
N LEU A 39 -2.47 5.24 12.92
CA LEU A 39 -3.02 6.58 12.70
C LEU A 39 -4.24 6.84 13.59
N GLU A 40 -5.15 5.86 13.72
CA GLU A 40 -6.31 5.95 14.61
C GLU A 40 -5.89 6.16 16.07
N SER A 41 -4.93 5.37 16.56
CA SER A 41 -4.41 5.53 17.92
C SER A 41 -3.79 6.90 18.16
N GLU A 42 -3.09 7.47 17.18
CA GLU A 42 -2.49 8.80 17.29
C GLU A 42 -3.57 9.90 17.25
N ALA A 43 -4.59 9.76 16.41
CA ALA A 43 -5.73 10.67 16.37
C ALA A 43 -6.48 10.68 17.70
N GLN A 44 -6.76 9.50 18.26
CA GLN A 44 -7.40 9.36 19.56
C GLN A 44 -6.60 10.05 20.66
N LYS A 45 -5.27 9.87 20.68
CA LYS A 45 -4.38 10.53 21.63
C LYS A 45 -4.46 12.06 21.53
N LEU A 46 -4.33 12.62 20.32
CA LEU A 46 -4.36 14.07 20.12
C LEU A 46 -5.71 14.68 20.56
N LEU A 47 -6.81 14.02 20.21
CA LEU A 47 -8.15 14.43 20.60
C LEU A 47 -8.35 14.36 22.13
N SER A 48 -7.89 13.27 22.77
CA SER A 48 -7.97 13.13 24.24
C SER A 48 -7.13 14.15 24.99
N THR A 49 -6.04 14.65 24.40
CA THR A 49 -5.22 15.72 24.99
C THR A 49 -5.80 17.13 24.79
N GLY A 50 -6.92 17.27 24.09
CA GLY A 50 -7.52 18.57 23.79
C GLY A 50 -6.69 19.41 22.81
N HIS A 51 -5.84 18.77 22.00
CA HIS A 51 -5.03 19.47 21.00
C HIS A 51 -5.95 20.10 19.95
N ALA A 52 -5.78 21.40 19.65
CA ALA A 52 -6.49 22.07 18.57
C ALA A 52 -5.87 21.69 17.20
N GLU A 53 -6.60 21.81 16.09
CA GLU A 53 -6.04 21.60 14.75
C GLU A 53 -5.46 20.17 14.51
N VAL A 54 -6.06 19.13 15.13
CA VAL A 54 -5.60 17.73 14.97
C VAL A 54 -5.52 17.32 13.50
N TRP A 55 -6.47 17.77 12.69
CA TRP A 55 -6.51 17.54 11.25
C TRP A 55 -5.24 18.06 10.56
N ASP A 56 -4.87 19.32 10.79
CA ASP A 56 -3.70 19.94 10.17
C ASP A 56 -2.41 19.30 10.68
N ALA A 57 -2.34 18.97 11.97
CA ALA A 57 -1.18 18.30 12.56
C ALA A 57 -0.92 16.93 11.91
N LEU A 58 -1.97 16.11 11.77
CA LEU A 58 -1.85 14.78 11.14
C LEU A 58 -1.62 14.89 9.63
N THR A 59 -2.33 15.79 8.95
CA THR A 59 -2.16 16.04 7.51
C THR A 59 -0.73 16.47 7.23
N ARG A 60 -0.18 17.42 7.99
CA ARG A 60 1.21 17.89 7.83
C ARG A 60 2.22 16.76 8.02
N ARG A 61 2.00 15.88 9.00
CA ARG A 61 2.87 14.71 9.25
C ARG A 61 2.79 13.70 8.12
N PHE A 62 1.58 13.37 7.66
CA PHE A 62 1.35 12.47 6.54
C PHE A 62 2.02 13.00 5.27
N GLU A 63 1.73 14.25 4.88
CA GLU A 63 2.28 14.89 3.69
C GLU A 63 3.81 14.94 3.76
N SER A 64 4.38 15.29 4.92
CA SER A 64 5.83 15.32 5.12
C SER A 64 6.47 13.96 4.87
N ARG A 65 5.91 12.89 5.45
CA ARG A 65 6.43 11.53 5.28
C ARG A 65 6.27 11.05 3.85
N LEU A 66 5.12 11.30 3.23
CA LEU A 66 4.83 10.87 1.86
C LEU A 66 5.77 11.56 0.86
N ILE A 67 5.93 12.88 0.97
CA ILE A 67 6.78 13.65 0.06
C ILE A 67 8.26 13.32 0.27
N ARG A 68 8.73 13.16 1.52
CA ARG A 68 10.11 12.71 1.79
C ARG A 68 10.39 11.35 1.15
N THR A 69 9.49 10.39 1.30
CA THR A 69 9.63 9.06 0.70
C THR A 69 9.65 9.14 -0.83
N ALA A 70 8.78 9.95 -1.43
CA ALA A 70 8.77 10.15 -2.88
C ALA A 70 10.07 10.78 -3.39
N LEU A 71 10.58 11.80 -2.70
CA LEU A 71 11.86 12.43 -3.04
C LEU A 71 13.03 11.46 -2.89
N ALA A 72 13.08 10.66 -1.82
CA ALA A 72 14.10 9.64 -1.65
C ALA A 72 14.06 8.61 -2.79
N ALA A 73 12.85 8.16 -3.16
CA ALA A 73 12.64 7.20 -4.23
C ALA A 73 12.97 7.75 -5.64
N THR A 74 13.05 9.07 -5.82
CA THR A 74 13.43 9.72 -7.09
C THR A 74 14.78 10.43 -7.02
N HIS A 75 15.56 10.19 -5.96
CA HIS A 75 16.89 10.81 -5.75
C HIS A 75 16.84 12.35 -5.76
N GLY A 76 15.82 12.92 -5.09
CA GLY A 76 15.63 14.37 -5.00
C GLY A 76 14.97 15.01 -6.22
N ARG A 77 14.59 14.23 -7.25
CA ARG A 77 13.89 14.76 -8.43
C ARG A 77 12.44 15.07 -8.11
N ARG A 78 12.17 16.33 -7.80
CA ARG A 78 10.83 16.86 -7.44
C ARG A 78 9.76 16.55 -8.48
N MET A 79 10.06 16.71 -9.78
CA MET A 79 9.06 16.48 -10.84
C MET A 79 8.67 15.01 -10.96
N GLU A 80 9.64 14.10 -10.86
CA GLU A 80 9.40 12.66 -10.88
C GLU A 80 8.66 12.21 -9.62
N ALA A 81 8.99 12.79 -8.46
CA ALA A 81 8.26 12.54 -7.22
C ALA A 81 6.79 12.97 -7.36
N ALA A 82 6.52 14.12 -7.96
CA ALA A 82 5.16 14.60 -8.23
C ALA A 82 4.39 13.63 -9.13
N GLN A 83 5.04 13.16 -10.20
CA GLN A 83 4.47 12.20 -11.13
C GLN A 83 4.13 10.87 -10.44
N ARG A 84 5.02 10.36 -9.59
CA ARG A 84 4.78 9.12 -8.82
C ARG A 84 3.69 9.27 -7.77
N LEU A 85 3.54 10.48 -7.21
CA LEU A 85 2.46 10.81 -6.28
C LEU A 85 1.14 11.18 -6.98
N GLY A 86 1.13 11.32 -8.31
CA GLY A 86 -0.06 11.75 -9.07
C GLY A 86 -0.48 13.20 -8.81
N ILE A 87 0.43 14.04 -8.31
CA ILE A 87 0.16 15.46 -8.03
C ILE A 87 0.87 16.36 -9.04
N GLY A 88 0.32 17.55 -9.28
CA GLY A 88 0.92 18.53 -10.17
C GLY A 88 2.28 19.04 -9.67
N ARG A 89 3.15 19.44 -10.61
CA ARG A 89 4.46 20.06 -10.30
C ARG A 89 4.34 21.23 -9.32
N ASN A 90 3.35 22.11 -9.51
CA ASN A 90 3.19 23.28 -8.65
C ASN A 90 2.80 22.88 -7.22
N THR A 91 1.96 21.86 -7.09
CA THR A 91 1.53 21.33 -5.80
C THR A 91 2.71 20.76 -5.03
N ILE A 92 3.58 19.96 -5.66
CA ILE A 92 4.72 19.40 -4.93
C ILE A 92 5.72 20.48 -4.51
N THR A 93 5.96 21.48 -5.36
CA THR A 93 6.88 22.58 -5.03
C THR A 93 6.36 23.35 -3.83
N ARG A 94 5.07 23.70 -3.84
CA ARG A 94 4.42 24.39 -2.73
C ARG A 94 4.48 23.57 -1.45
N LYS A 95 4.14 22.28 -1.51
CA LYS A 95 4.19 21.39 -0.35
C LYS A 95 5.60 21.21 0.21
N ILE A 96 6.62 21.08 -0.63
CA ILE A 96 8.02 21.01 -0.17
C ILE A 96 8.41 22.26 0.61
N GLN A 97 8.02 23.44 0.14
CA GLN A 97 8.31 24.71 0.80
C GLN A 97 7.52 24.87 2.11
N GLU A 98 6.21 24.61 2.11
CA GLU A 98 5.34 24.68 3.29
C GLU A 98 5.77 23.72 4.41
N LEU A 99 6.30 22.55 4.02
CA LEU A 99 6.75 21.52 4.95
C LEU A 99 8.23 21.66 5.35
N GLY A 100 8.99 22.55 4.70
CA GLY A 100 10.42 22.76 4.98
C GLY A 100 11.30 21.58 4.56
N LEU A 101 10.99 20.95 3.43
CA LEU A 101 11.65 19.72 2.95
C LEU A 101 12.77 19.97 1.91
N ASP A 102 13.11 21.23 1.64
CA ASP A 102 14.06 21.61 0.57
C ASP A 102 15.53 21.47 1.00
N ALA A 103 15.81 21.35 2.31
CA ALA A 103 17.14 21.06 2.82
C ALA A 103 17.30 19.55 3.05
N PRO A 104 18.33 18.88 2.50
CA PRO A 104 18.73 17.57 3.00
C PRO A 104 19.06 17.75 4.49
N ASP A 105 18.50 16.87 5.33
CA ASP A 105 18.94 16.67 6.71
C ASP A 105 20.48 16.48 6.66
N GLU A 106 21.26 17.55 6.91
CA GLU A 106 22.69 17.45 7.17
C GLU A 106 22.84 16.75 8.52
N GLY A 107 22.92 15.42 8.48
CA GLY A 107 23.40 14.57 9.55
C GLY A 107 24.89 14.30 9.39
#